data_AF-A0A9X4AV27-F1
#
_entry.id   AF-A0A9X4AV27-F1
#
_cell.length_a   1.000
_cell.length_b   1.000
_cell.length_c   1.000
_cell.angle_alpha   90.00
_cell.angle_beta   90.00
_cell.angle_gamma   90.00
#
_symmetry.space_group_name_H-M   'P 1'
#
loop_
_entity.id
_entity.type
_entity.pdbx_description
1 polymer ?
#
loop_
_entity_poly.entity_id
_entity_poly.type
_entity_poly.pdbx_seq_one_letter_code
_entity_poly.pdbx_strand_id
1 'polypeptide(L)' 'MGGTARLGFGLTFHASPKFSLFARPETVLYFGKVGEGATSRSLLNLDGGFNVGITYVF' A
#
# COMPACT_ATOMS: atom_id res chain seq x y z
N MET A 1 17.14 11.23 3.51
CA MET A 1 16.70 9.91 3.00
C MET A 1 15.32 9.63 3.58
N GLY A 2 14.27 9.66 2.73
CA GLY A 2 12.91 9.30 3.12
C GLY A 2 12.60 7.86 2.72
N GLY A 3 11.77 7.18 3.50
CA GLY A 3 11.33 5.80 3.24
C GLY A 3 9.83 5.75 2.92
N THR A 4 9.44 4.82 2.07
CA THR A 4 8.03 4.57 1.74
C THR A 4 7.63 3.21 2.28
N ALA A 5 6.55 3.15 3.05
CA ALA A 5 5.93 1.90 3.49
C ALA A 5 4.55 1.77 2.87
N ARG A 6 4.21 0.59 2.35
CA ARG A 6 2.86 0.29 1.84
C ARG A 6 2.18 -0.65 2.83
N LEU A 7 1.05 -0.22 3.37
CA LEU A 7 0.20 -1.01 4.25
C LEU A 7 -1.14 -1.23 3.56
N GLY A 8 -1.60 -2.47 3.47
CA GLY A 8 -2.90 -2.78 2.89
C GLY A 8 -3.45 -4.04 3.50
N PHE A 9 -4.77 -4.08 3.66
CA PHE A 9 -5.50 -5.31 3.96
C PHE A 9 -6.42 -5.60 2.78
N GLY A 10 -6.80 -6.84 2.58
CA GLY A 10 -7.61 -7.19 1.43
C GLY A 10 -8.35 -8.49 1.59
N LEU A 11 -9.42 -8.63 0.82
CA LEU A 11 -10.23 -9.83 0.74
C LEU A 11 -9.92 -10.52 -0.59
N THR A 12 -9.84 -11.85 -0.55
CA THR A 12 -9.72 -12.69 -1.73
C THR A 12 -10.85 -13.71 -1.71
N PHE A 13 -11.62 -13.75 -2.79
CA PHE A 13 -12.65 -14.75 -3.03
C PHE A 13 -12.11 -15.83 -3.98
N HIS A 14 -11.97 -17.04 -3.47
CA HIS A 14 -11.48 -18.18 -4.23
C HIS A 14 -12.65 -18.93 -4.87
N ALA A 15 -12.91 -18.70 -6.17
CA ALA A 15 -13.99 -19.39 -6.87
C ALA A 15 -13.59 -20.81 -7.31
N SER A 16 -12.30 -21.04 -7.58
CA SER A 16 -11.75 -22.36 -7.89
C SER A 16 -10.24 -22.40 -7.59
N PRO A 17 -9.59 -23.59 -7.61
CA PRO A 17 -8.14 -23.69 -7.44
C PRO A 17 -7.33 -22.88 -8.46
N LYS A 18 -7.93 -22.57 -9.62
CA LYS A 18 -7.29 -21.80 -10.70
C LYS A 18 -7.74 -20.34 -10.79
N PHE A 19 -8.81 -19.95 -10.09
CA PHE A 19 -9.44 -18.64 -10.26
C PHE A 19 -9.75 -17.98 -8.93
N SER A 20 -9.30 -16.75 -8.74
CA SER A 20 -9.56 -15.96 -7.54
C SER A 20 -9.84 -14.50 -7.88
N LEU A 21 -10.82 -13.90 -7.21
CA LEU A 21 -11.11 -12.47 -7.26
C LEU A 21 -10.50 -11.81 -6.02
N PHE A 22 -9.93 -10.61 -6.13
CA PHE A 22 -9.43 -9.89 -4.97
C PHE A 22 -9.86 -8.42 -4.97
N ALA A 23 -10.04 -7.88 -3.76
CA ALA A 23 -10.24 -6.46 -3.50
C ALA A 23 -9.32 -6.06 -2.32
N ARG A 24 -8.41 -5.11 -2.56
CA ARG A 24 -7.37 -4.71 -1.61
C ARG A 24 -7.31 -3.18 -1.52
N PRO A 25 -7.89 -2.56 -0.49
CA PRO A 25 -7.50 -1.22 -0.11
C PRO A 25 -6.01 -1.17 0.27
N GLU A 26 -5.29 -0.19 -0.26
CA GLU A 26 -3.90 0.08 0.10
C GLU A 26 -3.75 1.51 0.59
N THR A 27 -2.84 1.69 1.53
CA THR A 27 -2.38 2.98 2.03
C THR A 27 -0.87 3.04 1.89
N VAL A 28 -0.38 4.07 1.23
CA VAL A 28 1.04 4.36 1.09
C VAL A 28 1.41 5.43 2.10
N LEU A 29 2.30 5.09 3.02
CA LEU A 29 2.88 5.98 4.00
C LEU A 29 4.23 6.47 3.47
N TYR A 30 4.33 7.78 3.29
CA TYR A 30 5.60 8.43 2.94
C TYR A 30 6.18 9.08 4.19
N PHE A 31 7.38 8.63 4.57
CA PHE A 31 8.14 9.21 5.68
C PHE A 31 9.25 10.08 5.09
N GLY A 32 9.02 11.39 5.07
CA GLY A 32 10.01 12.40 4.71
C GLY A 32 10.60 13.06 5.95
N LYS A 33 11.88 13.43 5.92
CA LYS A 33 12.43 14.45 6.83
C LYS A 33 12.63 15.73 6.03
N VAL A 34 12.08 16.84 6.49
CA VAL A 34 12.29 18.17 5.88
C VAL A 34 13.00 19.06 6.90
N GLY A 35 14.11 19.66 6.46
CA GLY A 35 15.01 20.48 7.28
C GLY A 35 16.39 19.84 7.47
N GLU A 36 17.43 20.67 7.64
CA GLU A 36 18.80 20.27 7.95
C GLU A 36 19.12 20.50 9.44
N GLY A 37 19.86 19.57 10.06
CA GLY A 37 20.32 19.71 11.45
C GLY A 37 19.20 19.60 12.50
N ALA A 38 19.31 20.35 13.59
CA ALA A 38 18.43 20.27 14.76
C ALA A 38 16.95 20.66 14.50
N THR A 39 16.62 21.13 13.29
CA THR A 39 15.27 21.57 12.88
C THR A 39 14.59 20.61 11.91
N SER A 40 15.08 19.38 11.75
CA SER A 40 14.42 18.38 10.90
C SER A 40 13.02 18.03 11.46
N ARG A 41 11.96 18.28 10.68
CA ARG A 41 10.59 17.85 10.98
C ARG A 41 10.23 16.61 10.15
N SER A 42 9.57 15.64 10.77
CA SER A 42 9.06 14.46 10.06
C SER A 42 7.77 14.86 9.34
N LEU A 43 7.74 14.70 8.02
CA LEU A 43 6.52 14.77 7.22
C LEU A 43 5.96 13.36 7.08
N LEU A 44 4.74 13.15 7.58
CA LEU A 44 3.96 11.96 7.31
C LEU A 44 2.91 12.32 6.24
N ASN A 45 3.05 11.75 5.06
CA ASN A 45 2.02 11.84 4.03
C ASN A 45 1.34 10.47 3.86
N LEU A 46 0.01 10.48 3.80
CA LEU A 46 -0.84 9.31 3.64
C LEU A 46 -1.53 9.41 2.28
N ASP A 47 -1.25 8.46 1.39
CA ASP A 47 -1.96 8.30 0.13
C ASP A 47 -2.72 6.97 0.12
N GLY A 48 -3.87 6.91 -0.54
CA GLY A 48 -4.79 5.78 -0.50
C GLY A 48 -5.18 5.32 -1.90
N GLY A 49 -5.23 4.01 -2.10
CA GLY A 49 -5.65 3.37 -3.34
C GLY A 49 -6.58 2.19 -3.10
N PHE A 50 -7.33 1.80 -4.13
CA PHE A 50 -8.18 0.62 -4.09
C PHE A 50 -7.89 -0.26 -5.30
N ASN A 51 -7.43 -1.49 -5.05
CA ASN A 51 -7.08 -2.44 -6.10
C ASN A 51 -8.14 -3.55 -6.18
N VAL A 52 -8.77 -3.70 -7.33
CA VAL A 52 -9.67 -4.83 -7.63
C VAL A 52 -9.10 -5.60 -8.80
N GLY A 53 -9.09 -6.92 -8.72
CA GLY A 53 -8.54 -7.73 -9.80
C GLY A 53 -8.91 -9.19 -9.73
N ILE A 54 -8.43 -9.91 -10.74
CA ILE A 54 -8.65 -11.33 -10.95
C ILE A 54 -7.29 -12.00 -11.08
N THR A 55 -7.10 -13.13 -10.41
CA THR A 55 -5.93 -13.99 -10.53
C THR A 55 -6.35 -15.29 -11.21
N TYR A 56 -5.60 -15.68 -12.25
CA TYR A 56 -5.74 -16.95 -12.93
C TYR A 56 -4.40 -17.70 -12.92
N VAL A 57 -4.42 -18.98 -12.53
CA VAL A 57 -3.25 -19.86 -12.55
C VAL A 57 -3.32 -20.74 -13.80
N PHE A 58 -2.40 -20.53 -14.75
CA PHE A 58 -2.28 -21.32 -15.97
C PHE A 58 -1.80 -22.74 -15.66
#